data_AF-A0A1S1J1L6-F1
#
_entry.id   AF-A0A1S1J1L6-F1
#
_cell.length_a   1.000
_cell.length_b   1.000
_cell.length_c   1.000
_cell.angle_alpha   90.00
_cell.angle_beta   90.00
_cell.angle_gamma   90.00
#
_symmetry.space_group_name_H-M   'P 1'
#
loop_
_entity.id
_entity.type
_entity.pdbx_description
1 polymer ?
#
loop_
_entity_poly.entity_id
_entity_poly.type
_entity_poly.pdbx_seq_one_letter_code
_entity_poly.pdbx_strand_id
1 'polypeptide(L)'
;MTLFLGACSSEESYIYYSYKKTTITRVDRGNRISFYYGKYKKDEPLPQSYIEETYSGFDGGMDAFLIVKDDGKVEIVPVGGLFKTINSKDNLFLNEFKSNLDYINWEKSIKGNYLNACRVSNVLKVEIRLNRENNSKVKAVYP
;
A
#
# COMPACT_ATOMS: atom_id res chain seq x y z
N MET A 1 5.09 -37.64 18.65
CA MET A 1 4.28 -36.45 18.97
C MET A 1 4.66 -35.37 17.96
N THR A 2 3.92 -35.28 16.86
CA THR A 2 4.23 -34.40 15.73
C THR A 2 3.78 -32.98 16.10
N LEU A 3 4.72 -32.07 16.34
CA LEU A 3 4.41 -30.64 16.46
C LEU A 3 3.91 -30.13 15.11
N PHE A 4 2.60 -30.05 14.94
CA PHE A 4 2.01 -29.15 13.96
C PHE A 4 2.24 -27.73 14.46
N LEU A 5 3.27 -27.05 13.94
CA LEU A 5 3.33 -25.60 13.93
C LEU A 5 2.22 -25.15 12.98
N GLY A 6 1.00 -25.05 13.50
CA GLY A 6 -0.10 -24.41 12.81
C GLY A 6 0.35 -23.00 12.48
N ALA A 7 0.70 -22.77 11.22
CA ALA A 7 0.87 -21.43 10.70
C ALA A 7 -0.41 -20.67 11.05
N CYS A 8 -0.28 -19.69 11.95
CA CYS A 8 -1.37 -18.78 12.27
C CYS A 8 -1.79 -18.16 10.95
N SER A 9 -2.90 -18.61 10.34
CA SER A 9 -3.45 -17.95 9.16
C SER A 9 -3.95 -16.61 9.68
N SER A 10 -3.10 -15.59 9.65
CA SER A 10 -3.51 -14.22 9.95
C SER A 10 -4.78 -13.94 9.14
N GLU A 11 -5.86 -13.57 9.81
CA GLU A 11 -7.10 -13.24 9.13
C GLU A 11 -6.83 -12.17 8.07
N GLU A 12 -7.42 -12.35 6.89
CA GLU A 12 -7.29 -11.36 5.82
C GLU A 12 -7.88 -10.03 6.29
N SER A 13 -7.10 -8.95 6.17
CA SER A 13 -7.58 -7.61 6.51
C SER A 13 -7.68 -6.74 5.26
N TYR A 14 -8.74 -5.93 5.21
CA TYR A 14 -9.08 -5.08 4.06
C TYR A 14 -9.00 -3.62 4.49
N ILE A 15 -8.15 -2.85 3.82
CA ILE A 15 -7.97 -1.42 4.07
C ILE A 15 -8.34 -0.67 2.80
N TYR A 16 -9.13 0.40 2.95
CA TYR A 16 -9.60 1.19 1.81
C TYR A 16 -8.98 2.58 1.84
N TYR A 17 -8.24 2.94 0.80
CA TYR A 17 -7.68 4.27 0.62
C TYR A 17 -8.49 5.02 -0.42
N SER A 18 -9.10 6.14 -0.06
CA SER A 18 -9.99 6.90 -0.94
C SER A 18 -9.59 8.36 -1.04
N TYR A 19 -9.46 8.85 -2.27
CA TYR A 19 -9.23 10.26 -2.58
C TYR A 19 -10.05 10.65 -3.80
N LYS A 20 -10.86 11.71 -3.69
CA LYS A 20 -11.86 12.09 -4.70
C LYS A 20 -12.74 10.87 -5.07
N LYS A 21 -12.78 10.47 -6.34
CA LYS A 21 -13.55 9.33 -6.86
C LYS A 21 -12.74 8.04 -6.96
N THR A 22 -11.47 8.07 -6.57
CA THR A 22 -10.57 6.92 -6.66
C THR A 22 -10.49 6.20 -5.32
N THR A 23 -10.60 4.88 -5.37
CA THR A 23 -10.40 4.00 -4.21
C THR A 23 -9.39 2.92 -4.57
N ILE A 24 -8.49 2.64 -3.65
CA ILE A 24 -7.62 1.47 -3.66
C ILE A 24 -8.00 0.57 -2.51
N THR A 25 -8.10 -0.73 -2.78
CA THR A 25 -8.23 -1.77 -1.76
C THR A 25 -6.88 -2.40 -1.52
N ARG A 26 -6.42 -2.37 -0.27
CA ARG A 26 -5.29 -3.16 0.20
C ARG A 26 -5.82 -4.39 0.93
N VAL A 27 -5.23 -5.54 0.62
CA VAL A 27 -5.55 -6.82 1.25
C VAL A 27 -4.28 -7.39 1.85
N ASP A 28 -4.27 -7.55 3.18
CA ASP A 28 -3.13 -8.12 3.91
C ASP A 28 -3.41 -9.59 4.20
N ARG A 29 -2.48 -10.46 3.77
CA ARG A 29 -2.54 -11.92 3.92
C ARG A 29 -1.19 -12.44 4.39
N GLY A 30 -0.98 -12.45 5.70
CA GLY A 30 0.28 -12.89 6.31
C GLY A 30 1.41 -11.95 5.92
N ASN A 31 2.38 -12.48 5.17
CA ASN A 31 3.53 -11.73 4.69
C ASN A 31 3.37 -11.22 3.24
N ARG A 32 2.13 -11.22 2.74
CA ARG A 32 1.77 -10.73 1.41
C ARG A 32 0.77 -9.61 1.54
N ILE A 33 1.02 -8.52 0.84
CA ILE A 33 0.12 -7.38 0.75
C ILE A 33 -0.20 -7.14 -0.71
N SER A 34 -1.48 -6.99 -1.04
CA SER A 34 -1.93 -6.77 -2.42
C SER A 34 -2.74 -5.49 -2.52
N PHE A 35 -2.47 -4.68 -3.55
CA PHE A 35 -3.13 -3.43 -3.82
C PHE A 35 -3.92 -3.52 -5.13
N TYR A 36 -5.23 -3.25 -5.05
CA TYR A 36 -6.16 -3.35 -6.15
C TYR A 36 -6.81 -2.00 -6.45
N TYR A 37 -6.92 -1.65 -7.73
CA TYR A 37 -7.67 -0.47 -8.15
C TYR A 37 -9.18 -0.72 -8.07
N GLY A 38 -9.86 0.02 -7.20
CA GLY A 38 -11.28 -0.13 -6.89
C GLY A 38 -11.53 -0.48 -5.42
N LYS A 39 -12.81 -0.61 -5.07
CA LYS A 39 -13.28 -1.06 -3.77
C LYS A 39 -13.73 -2.52 -3.88
N TYR A 40 -13.13 -3.42 -3.11
CA TYR A 40 -13.46 -4.84 -3.09
C TYR A 40 -13.68 -5.35 -1.67
N LYS A 41 -14.67 -6.22 -1.49
CA LYS A 41 -14.94 -6.88 -0.21
C LYS A 41 -14.35 -8.30 -0.17
N LYS A 42 -14.31 -8.88 1.03
CA LYS A 42 -13.77 -10.22 1.28
C LYS A 42 -14.47 -11.34 0.50
N ASP A 43 -15.75 -11.19 0.24
CA ASP A 43 -16.61 -12.13 -0.48
C ASP A 43 -16.65 -11.90 -2.00
N GLU A 44 -15.99 -10.86 -2.49
CA GLU A 44 -15.97 -10.52 -3.92
C GLU A 44 -14.72 -11.12 -4.61
N PRO A 45 -14.83 -11.55 -5.87
CA PRO A 45 -13.66 -11.99 -6.63
C PRO A 45 -12.68 -10.82 -6.82
N LEU A 46 -11.42 -11.04 -6.44
CA LEU A 46 -10.37 -10.04 -6.60
C LEU A 46 -9.87 -9.97 -8.06
N PRO A 47 -9.52 -8.78 -8.57
CA PRO A 47 -8.96 -8.62 -9.91
C PRO A 47 -7.66 -9.42 -10.11
N GLN A 48 -7.42 -9.86 -11.34
CA GLN A 48 -6.14 -10.46 -11.73
C GLN A 48 -4.99 -9.44 -11.85
N SER A 49 -5.31 -8.14 -11.96
CA SER A 49 -4.32 -7.06 -12.02
C SER A 49 -4.21 -6.33 -10.69
N TYR A 50 -3.00 -6.33 -10.13
CA TYR A 50 -2.69 -5.75 -8.83
C TYR A 50 -1.19 -5.49 -8.67
N ILE A 51 -0.84 -4.71 -7.64
CA ILE A 51 0.55 -4.63 -7.17
C ILE A 51 0.64 -5.49 -5.91
N GLU A 52 1.60 -6.40 -5.90
CA GLU A 52 1.89 -7.26 -4.75
C GLU A 52 3.16 -6.78 -4.07
N GLU A 53 3.17 -6.82 -2.75
CA GLU A 53 4.36 -6.75 -1.94
C GLU A 53 4.49 -8.05 -1.13
N THR A 54 5.72 -8.56 -1.05
CA THR A 54 6.04 -9.72 -0.22
C THR A 54 7.28 -9.45 0.61
N TYR A 55 7.20 -9.70 1.91
CA TYR A 55 8.36 -9.64 2.81
C TYR A 55 8.64 -11.00 3.44
N SER A 56 9.91 -11.27 3.76
CA SER A 56 10.34 -12.51 4.41
C SER A 56 11.09 -12.22 5.72
N GLY A 57 10.70 -12.89 6.80
CA GLY A 57 11.41 -12.85 8.09
C GLY A 57 10.89 -11.83 9.10
N PHE A 58 11.58 -11.74 10.23
CA PHE A 58 11.26 -10.87 11.37
C PHE A 58 11.60 -9.38 11.11
N ASP A 59 12.52 -9.11 10.18
CA ASP A 59 13.03 -7.76 9.86
C ASP A 59 12.47 -7.18 8.54
N GLY A 60 11.59 -7.91 7.86
CA GLY A 60 10.96 -7.49 6.61
C GLY A 60 9.79 -6.54 6.88
N GLY A 61 9.92 -5.28 6.49
CA GLY A 61 8.85 -4.28 6.54
C GLY A 61 8.32 -3.96 5.15
N MET A 62 7.04 -3.61 5.08
CA MET A 62 6.46 -2.93 3.93
C MET A 62 6.33 -1.45 4.26
N ASP A 63 6.87 -0.60 3.39
CA ASP A 63 6.73 0.85 3.46
C ASP A 63 6.70 1.41 2.04
N ALA A 64 5.69 2.23 1.74
CA ALA A 64 5.55 2.86 0.44
C ALA A 64 4.69 4.12 0.54
N PHE A 65 4.66 4.91 -0.51
CA PHE A 65 3.64 5.91 -0.72
C PHE A 65 2.62 5.43 -1.75
N LEU A 66 1.35 5.62 -1.44
CA LEU A 66 0.24 5.52 -2.39
C LEU A 66 -0.15 6.95 -2.79
N ILE A 67 -0.06 7.26 -4.07
CA ILE A 67 -0.28 8.60 -4.62
C ILE A 67 -1.44 8.53 -5.62
N VAL A 68 -2.50 9.29 -5.38
CA VAL A 68 -3.67 9.37 -6.27
C VAL A 68 -3.55 10.61 -7.15
N LYS A 69 -3.30 10.43 -8.45
CA LYS A 69 -3.22 11.52 -9.43
C LYS A 69 -4.59 12.13 -9.71
N ASP A 70 -4.61 13.36 -10.22
CA ASP A 70 -5.86 14.08 -10.52
C ASP A 70 -6.69 13.44 -11.64
N ASP A 71 -6.04 12.72 -12.57
CA ASP A 71 -6.70 11.94 -13.62
C ASP A 71 -7.24 10.59 -13.12
N GLY A 72 -7.10 10.30 -11.82
CA GLY A 72 -7.60 9.09 -11.18
C GLY A 72 -6.64 7.91 -11.21
N LYS A 73 -5.46 8.04 -11.84
CA LYS A 73 -4.39 7.03 -11.75
C LYS A 73 -3.80 6.97 -10.36
N VAL A 74 -3.26 5.81 -9.99
CA VAL A 74 -2.58 5.61 -8.72
C VAL A 74 -1.17 5.09 -8.95
N GLU A 75 -0.22 5.70 -8.25
CA GLU A 75 1.17 5.26 -8.18
C GLU A 75 1.46 4.71 -6.78
N ILE A 76 2.11 3.55 -6.72
CA ILE A 76 2.78 3.05 -5.53
C ILE A 76 4.27 3.34 -5.71
N VAL A 77 4.84 4.09 -4.76
CA VAL A 77 6.26 4.40 -4.69
C VAL A 77 6.87 3.61 -3.52
N PRO A 78 7.62 2.53 -3.79
CA PRO A 78 8.27 1.76 -2.74
C PRO A 78 9.29 2.59 -1.95
N VAL A 79 9.30 2.40 -0.64
CA VAL A 79 10.36 2.88 0.28
C VAL A 79 11.11 1.68 0.88
N GLY A 80 10.38 0.60 1.19
CA GLY A 80 10.92 -0.68 1.64
C GLY A 80 9.94 -1.82 1.40
N GLY A 81 10.45 -3.03 1.21
CA GLY A 81 9.68 -4.21 0.80
C GLY A 81 9.95 -4.60 -0.65
N LEU A 82 9.41 -5.76 -1.07
CA LEU A 82 9.61 -6.27 -2.44
C LEU A 82 8.31 -6.15 -3.22
N PHE A 83 8.16 -5.06 -3.96
CA PHE A 83 6.99 -4.78 -4.78
C PHE A 83 7.13 -5.36 -6.18
N LYS A 84 6.03 -5.83 -6.74
CA LYS A 84 5.94 -6.26 -8.14
C LYS A 84 4.54 -6.03 -8.68
N THR A 85 4.46 -5.71 -9.97
CA THR A 85 3.19 -5.64 -10.70
C THR A 85 2.79 -7.04 -11.16
N ILE A 86 1.60 -7.49 -10.77
CA ILE A 86 0.98 -8.71 -11.28
C ILE A 86 -0.12 -8.32 -12.26
N ASN A 87 0.11 -8.57 -13.56
CA ASN A 87 -0.72 -8.11 -14.68
C ASN A 87 -0.91 -6.58 -14.71
N SER A 88 -0.57 -5.94 -15.83
CA SER A 88 -0.69 -4.47 -15.94
C SER A 88 -2.14 -4.02 -16.16
N LYS A 89 -2.51 -2.88 -15.59
CA LYS A 89 -3.77 -2.16 -15.83
C LYS A 89 -3.52 -0.67 -15.80
N ASP A 90 -4.22 0.08 -16.65
CA ASP A 90 -3.93 1.49 -16.96
C ASP A 90 -4.09 2.50 -15.81
N ASN A 91 -4.49 2.07 -14.60
CA ASN A 91 -4.80 2.98 -13.50
C ASN A 91 -4.04 2.70 -12.19
N LEU A 92 -3.19 1.68 -12.14
CA LEU A 92 -2.38 1.35 -10.97
C LEU A 92 -0.95 1.01 -11.40
N PHE A 93 0.01 1.78 -10.92
CA PHE A 93 1.39 1.76 -11.38
C PHE A 93 2.36 1.61 -10.22
N LEU A 94 3.39 0.79 -10.42
CA LEU A 94 4.56 0.78 -9.56
C LEU A 94 5.55 1.82 -10.11
N ASN A 95 5.91 2.82 -9.31
CA ASN A 95 6.81 3.90 -9.72
C ASN A 95 8.04 3.94 -8.82
N GLU A 96 9.19 3.58 -9.39
CA GLU A 96 10.47 3.60 -8.70
C GLU A 96 11.29 4.81 -9.15
N PHE A 97 11.84 5.54 -8.18
CA PHE A 97 12.75 6.64 -8.49
C PHE A 97 14.06 6.11 -9.06
N LYS A 98 14.59 6.80 -10.09
CA LYS A 98 15.87 6.45 -10.72
C LYS A 98 17.07 6.61 -9.79
N SER A 99 16.96 7.47 -8.78
CA SER A 99 17.99 7.69 -7.78
C SER A 99 17.39 7.98 -6.40
N ASN A 100 18.15 7.64 -5.35
CA ASN A 100 17.78 7.97 -3.97
C ASN A 100 17.66 9.47 -3.75
N LEU A 101 18.44 10.28 -4.49
CA LEU A 101 18.39 11.74 -4.38
C LEU A 101 17.05 12.29 -4.90
N ASP A 102 16.56 11.75 -6.01
CA ASP A 102 15.25 12.14 -6.56
C ASP A 102 14.12 11.80 -5.59
N TYR A 103 14.16 10.60 -5.00
CA TYR A 103 13.23 10.20 -3.95
C TYR A 103 13.28 11.17 -2.76
N ILE A 104 14.47 11.46 -2.21
CA ILE A 104 14.62 12.36 -1.05
C ILE A 104 14.08 13.75 -1.36
N ASN A 105 14.38 14.28 -2.55
CA ASN A 105 13.90 15.60 -2.96
C ASN A 105 12.38 15.61 -3.12
N TRP A 106 11.81 14.57 -3.71
CA TRP A 106 10.37 14.40 -3.82
C TRP A 106 9.69 14.26 -2.44
N GLU A 107 10.20 13.40 -1.55
CA GLU A 107 9.64 13.21 -0.21
C GLU A 107 9.67 14.52 0.60
N LYS A 108 10.78 15.28 0.52
CA LYS A 108 10.89 16.62 1.12
C LYS A 108 9.86 17.60 0.55
N SER A 109 9.55 17.52 -0.75
CA SER A 109 8.61 18.44 -1.40
C SER A 109 7.16 18.27 -0.93
N ILE A 110 6.80 17.08 -0.45
CA ILE A 110 5.44 16.77 0.04
C ILE A 110 5.35 16.73 1.57
N LYS A 111 6.48 16.80 2.29
CA LYS A 111 6.54 16.67 3.75
C LYS A 111 5.62 17.69 4.44
N GLY A 112 4.84 17.23 5.42
CA GLY A 112 3.87 18.03 6.16
C GLY A 112 2.54 18.27 5.42
N ASN A 113 2.44 17.92 4.13
CA ASN A 113 1.24 18.10 3.32
C ASN A 113 1.08 17.01 2.27
N TYR A 114 0.65 15.83 2.71
CA TYR A 114 0.32 14.69 1.86
C TYR A 114 -1.05 14.86 1.18
N LEU A 115 -1.20 15.90 0.35
CA LEU A 115 -2.47 16.28 -0.26
C LEU A 115 -3.19 15.09 -0.92
N ASN A 116 -2.53 14.42 -1.85
CA ASN A 116 -3.05 13.27 -2.60
C ASN A 116 -2.24 11.99 -2.37
N ALA A 117 -1.37 12.01 -1.36
CA ALA A 117 -0.52 10.90 -0.98
C ALA A 117 -0.95 10.34 0.38
N CYS A 118 -0.66 9.07 0.62
CA CYS A 118 -0.58 8.51 1.96
C CYS A 118 0.59 7.54 2.02
N ARG A 119 1.28 7.51 3.15
CA ARG A 119 2.21 6.42 3.46
C ARG A 119 1.39 5.17 3.74
N VAL A 120 1.87 4.02 3.29
CA VAL A 120 1.31 2.70 3.57
C VAL A 120 2.39 1.83 4.19
N SER A 121 2.05 1.10 5.24
CA SER A 121 2.98 0.23 5.94
C SER A 121 2.29 -1.00 6.51
N ASN A 122 3.03 -2.11 6.64
CA ASN A 122 2.56 -3.27 7.40
C ASN A 122 2.41 -2.95 8.91
N VAL A 123 3.02 -1.87 9.41
CA VAL A 123 2.83 -1.39 10.77
C VAL A 123 1.76 -0.29 10.81
N LEU A 124 0.48 -0.67 10.94
CA LEU A 124 -0.66 0.27 10.87
C LEU A 124 -0.57 1.45 11.84
N LYS A 125 -0.02 1.26 13.04
CA LYS A 125 0.19 2.36 13.99
C LYS A 125 1.13 3.43 13.44
N VAL A 126 2.18 3.01 12.73
CA VAL A 126 3.14 3.92 12.08
C VAL A 126 2.47 4.61 10.90
N GLU A 127 1.74 3.85 10.07
CA GLU A 127 0.97 4.37 8.94
C GLU A 127 0.00 5.49 9.38
N ILE A 128 -0.86 5.21 10.36
CA ILE A 128 -1.85 6.15 10.89
C ILE A 128 -1.18 7.42 11.42
N ARG A 129 -0.08 7.26 12.18
CA ARG A 129 0.65 8.38 12.76
C ARG A 129 1.24 9.26 11.66
N LEU A 130 2.01 8.68 10.73
CA LEU A 130 2.70 9.44 9.68
C LEU A 130 1.71 10.15 8.74
N ASN A 131 0.60 9.50 8.39
CA ASN A 131 -0.45 10.13 7.58
C ASN A 131 -1.13 11.30 8.29
N ARG A 132 -1.34 11.19 9.61
CA ARG A 132 -1.89 12.29 10.42
C ARG A 132 -0.89 13.44 10.54
N GLU A 133 0.36 13.15 10.89
CA GLU A 133 1.43 14.15 11.05
C GLU A 133 1.69 14.94 9.76
N ASN A 134 1.49 14.30 8.60
CA ASN A 134 1.67 14.92 7.30
C ASN A 134 0.35 15.39 6.66
N ASN A 135 -0.74 15.50 7.43
CA ASN A 135 -2.01 16.06 6.96
C ASN A 135 -2.59 15.38 5.70
N SER A 136 -2.43 14.06 5.56
CA SER A 136 -2.93 13.34 4.39
C SER A 136 -4.42 13.59 4.17
N LYS A 137 -4.82 13.87 2.92
CA LYS A 137 -6.25 13.94 2.56
C LYS A 137 -6.77 12.65 1.95
N VAL A 138 -5.91 11.65 1.75
CA VAL A 138 -6.35 10.30 1.40
C VAL A 138 -7.00 9.69 2.64
N LYS A 139 -8.28 9.34 2.54
CA LYS A 139 -9.04 8.75 3.63
C LYS A 139 -8.77 7.25 3.67
N ALA A 140 -8.22 6.77 4.78
CA ALA A 140 -8.04 5.34 5.02
C ALA A 140 -9.12 4.81 5.97
N VAL A 141 -9.73 3.68 5.63
CA VAL A 141 -10.61 2.91 6.51
C VAL A 141 -9.87 1.64 6.91
N TYR A 142 -9.48 1.56 8.18
CA TYR A 142 -8.75 0.45 8.78
C TYR A 142 -9.75 -0.60 9.33
N PRO A 143 -9.35 -1.90 9.41
CA PRO A 143 -10.15 -2.96 10.02
C PRO A 143 -10.40 -2.74 11.51
#